data_AF-A0A4U7EJD3-F1
#
_entry.id   AF-A0A4U7EJD3-F1
#
_cell.length_a   1.000
_cell.length_b   1.000
_cell.length_c   1.000
_cell.angle_alpha   90.00
_cell.angle_beta   90.00
_cell.angle_gamma   90.00
#
_symmetry.space_group_name_H-M   'P 1'
#
loop_
_entity.id
_entity.type
_entity.pdbx_description
1 polymer ?
#
loop_
_entity_poly.entity_id
_entity_poly.type
_entity_poly.pdbx_seq_one_letter_code
_entity_poly.pdbx_strand_id
1 'polypeptide(L)'
;MPHDPLSPSEALRTPLGAVLAAVSLLVFVYSLVIAAQILLGVVVVLALSVGPYLSYRLFAALDSLADGAQRMADAREREARGDGEARFDRPVDRDAAETRERSGERATERER
;
A
#
# COMPACT_ATOMS: atom_id res chain seq x y z
N MET A 1 -58.49 -34.18 29.96
CA MET A 1 -58.87 -33.66 28.63
C MET A 1 -57.62 -33.03 28.02
N PRO A 2 -57.12 -33.56 26.90
CA PRO A 2 -55.99 -32.94 26.21
C PRO A 2 -56.46 -31.60 25.62
N HIS A 3 -55.82 -30.51 26.03
CA HIS A 3 -56.03 -29.19 25.45
C HIS A 3 -55.31 -29.17 24.10
N ASP A 4 -56.05 -28.99 23.01
CA ASP A 4 -55.45 -28.79 21.70
C ASP A 4 -55.03 -27.32 21.60
N PRO A 5 -53.72 -26.99 21.58
CA PRO A 5 -53.28 -25.61 21.55
C PRO A 5 -53.60 -24.99 20.19
N LEU A 6 -54.03 -23.72 20.21
CA LEU A 6 -54.23 -22.94 18.99
C LEU A 6 -52.94 -22.95 18.15
N SER A 7 -53.08 -23.20 16.85
CA SER A 7 -51.96 -23.04 15.93
C SER A 7 -51.55 -21.56 15.82
N PRO A 8 -50.30 -21.23 15.45
CA PRO A 8 -49.84 -19.84 15.38
C PRO A 8 -50.70 -18.95 14.46
N SER A 9 -51.18 -19.51 13.36
CA SER A 9 -52.06 -18.83 12.41
C SER A 9 -53.47 -18.58 12.98
N GLU A 10 -53.99 -19.48 13.81
CA GLU A 10 -55.25 -19.29 14.52
C GLU A 10 -55.10 -18.29 15.67
N ALA A 11 -53.97 -18.34 16.39
CA ALA A 11 -53.66 -17.39 17.46
C ALA A 11 -53.60 -15.95 16.92
N LEU A 12 -52.99 -15.72 15.76
CA LEU A 12 -52.93 -14.41 15.10
C LEU A 12 -54.30 -13.83 14.71
N ARG A 13 -55.30 -14.69 14.50
CA ARG A 13 -56.68 -14.25 14.19
C ARG A 13 -57.45 -13.84 15.45
N THR A 14 -56.93 -14.15 16.63
CA THR A 14 -57.51 -13.65 17.88
C THR A 14 -57.03 -12.22 18.16
N PRO A 15 -57.84 -11.36 18.78
CA PRO A 15 -57.41 -10.00 19.15
C PRO A 15 -56.16 -10.01 20.02
N LEU A 16 -56.07 -10.95 20.97
CA LEU A 16 -54.92 -11.06 21.87
C LEU A 16 -53.64 -11.47 21.14
N GLY A 17 -53.71 -12.47 20.26
CA GLY A 17 -52.57 -12.89 19.47
C GLY A 17 -52.11 -11.83 18.48
N ALA A 18 -53.03 -11.07 17.88
CA ALA A 18 -52.69 -9.92 17.04
C ALA A 18 -51.94 -8.82 17.82
N VAL A 19 -52.40 -8.49 19.02
CA VAL A 19 -51.72 -7.51 19.90
C VAL A 19 -50.32 -8.00 20.29
N LEU A 20 -50.20 -9.26 20.71
CA LEU A 20 -48.90 -9.83 21.08
C LEU A 20 -47.93 -9.86 19.90
N ALA A 21 -48.42 -10.19 18.69
CA ALA A 21 -47.61 -10.14 17.48
C ALA A 21 -47.15 -8.72 17.16
N ALA A 22 -48.03 -7.73 17.26
CA ALA A 22 -47.69 -6.33 17.03
C ALA A 22 -46.66 -5.82 18.04
N VAL A 23 -46.84 -6.13 19.33
CA VAL A 23 -45.87 -5.77 20.38
C VAL A 23 -44.54 -6.47 20.15
N SER A 24 -44.55 -7.75 19.80
CA SER A 24 -43.32 -8.51 19.52
C SER A 24 -42.56 -7.92 18.33
N LEU A 25 -43.28 -7.57 17.26
CA LEU A 25 -42.70 -6.91 16.09
C LEU A 25 -42.11 -5.54 16.47
N LEU A 26 -42.83 -4.75 17.27
CA LEU A 26 -42.35 -3.45 17.73
C LEU A 26 -41.07 -3.59 18.56
N VAL A 27 -41.04 -4.53 19.51
CA VAL A 27 -39.86 -4.82 20.33
C VAL A 27 -38.69 -5.28 19.46
N PHE A 28 -38.96 -6.15 18.47
CA PHE A 28 -37.93 -6.62 17.54
C PHE A 28 -37.34 -5.47 16.71
N VAL A 29 -38.17 -4.64 16.11
CA VAL A 29 -37.74 -3.46 15.35
C VAL A 29 -36.96 -2.49 16.25
N TYR A 30 -37.44 -2.24 17.46
CA TYR A 30 -36.78 -1.35 18.40
C TYR A 30 -35.42 -1.89 18.86
N SER A 31 -35.31 -3.21 19.06
CA SER A 31 -34.05 -3.87 19.35
C SER A 31 -33.02 -3.68 18.22
N LEU A 32 -33.45 -3.79 16.95
CA LEU A 32 -32.58 -3.51 15.80
C LEU A 32 -32.08 -2.06 15.79
N VAL A 33 -32.94 -1.10 16.14
CA VAL A 33 -32.54 0.31 16.24
C VAL A 33 -31.45 0.49 17.30
N ILE A 34 -31.60 -0.13 18.48
CA ILE A 34 -30.58 -0.08 19.54
C ILE A 34 -29.28 -0.72 19.06
N ALA A 35 -29.34 -1.89 18.43
CA ALA A 35 -28.15 -2.57 17.91
C ALA A 35 -27.43 -1.71 16.88
N ALA A 36 -28.17 -1.05 15.98
CA ALA A 36 -27.61 -0.13 14.99
C ALA A 36 -26.93 1.09 15.65
N GLN A 37 -27.54 1.67 16.68
CA GLN A 37 -26.94 2.79 17.42
C GLN A 37 -25.64 2.39 18.13
N ILE A 38 -25.61 1.21 18.76
CA ILE A 38 -24.39 0.69 19.39
C ILE A 38 -23.32 0.47 18.34
N LEU A 39 -23.67 -0.19 17.23
CA LEU A 39 -22.73 -0.44 16.14
C LEU A 39 -22.18 0.87 15.56
N LEU A 40 -23.04 1.86 15.34
CA LEU A 40 -22.64 3.19 14.89
C LEU A 40 -21.67 3.83 15.88
N GLY A 41 -21.96 3.76 17.19
CA GLY A 41 -21.07 4.25 18.24
C GLY A 41 -19.69 3.59 18.18
N VAL A 42 -19.64 2.26 18.03
CA VAL A 42 -18.39 1.49 17.89
C VAL A 42 -17.63 1.92 16.64
N VAL A 43 -18.31 2.03 15.49
CA VAL A 43 -17.70 2.46 14.23
C VAL A 43 -17.12 3.86 14.35
N VAL A 44 -17.86 4.80 14.95
CA VAL A 44 -17.39 6.19 15.15
C VAL A 44 -16.16 6.21 16.06
N VAL A 45 -16.19 5.50 17.19
CA VAL A 45 -15.04 5.44 18.10
C VAL A 45 -13.82 4.83 17.40
N LEU A 46 -14.00 3.74 16.67
CA LEU A 46 -12.91 3.08 15.95
C LEU A 46 -12.35 3.97 14.83
N ALA A 47 -13.23 4.58 14.03
CA ALA A 47 -12.84 5.47 12.94
C ALA A 47 -12.11 6.72 13.46
N LEU A 48 -12.56 7.32 14.56
CA LEU A 48 -11.93 8.51 15.11
C LEU A 48 -10.63 8.20 15.87
N SER A 49 -10.53 7.03 16.51
CA SER A 49 -9.34 6.65 17.28
C SER A 49 -8.24 6.09 16.38
N VAL A 50 -8.59 5.20 15.46
CA VAL A 50 -7.62 4.46 14.64
C VAL A 50 -7.49 5.07 13.24
N GLY A 51 -8.55 5.68 12.72
CA GLY A 51 -8.58 6.25 11.38
C GLY A 51 -7.44 7.24 11.12
N PRO A 52 -7.23 8.28 11.95
CA PRO A 52 -6.14 9.23 11.72
C PRO A 52 -4.75 8.57 11.66
N TYR A 53 -4.50 7.59 12.54
CA TYR A 53 -3.24 6.86 12.56
C TYR A 53 -3.05 6.00 11.31
N LEU A 54 -4.07 5.24 10.92
CA LEU A 54 -4.05 4.43 9.69
C LEU A 54 -3.91 5.30 8.45
N SER A 55 -4.64 6.42 8.37
CA SER A 55 -4.54 7.37 7.28
C SER A 55 -3.14 7.94 7.17
N TYR A 56 -2.58 8.44 8.27
CA TYR A 56 -1.21 8.94 8.29
C TYR A 56 -0.22 7.87 7.83
N ARG A 57 -0.33 6.65 8.35
CA ARG A 57 0.57 5.55 8.00
C ARG A 57 0.45 5.14 6.54
N LEU A 58 -0.76 5.15 5.99
CA LEU A 58 -1.02 4.84 4.60
C LEU A 58 -0.40 5.91 3.69
N PHE A 59 -0.61 7.20 3.97
CA PHE A 59 0.01 8.27 3.21
C PHE A 59 1.54 8.23 3.28
N ALA A 60 2.11 8.00 4.46
CA ALA A 60 3.56 7.84 4.60
C ALA A 60 4.10 6.63 3.81
N ALA A 61 3.35 5.53 3.76
CA ALA A 61 3.73 4.37 2.94
C ALA A 61 3.67 4.70 1.45
N LEU A 62 2.63 5.39 0.99
CA LEU A 62 2.50 5.84 -0.40
C LEU A 62 3.61 6.82 -0.79
N ASP A 63 3.98 7.73 0.09
CA ASP A 63 5.09 8.67 -0.10
C ASP A 63 6.42 7.92 -0.28
N SER A 64 6.71 6.98 0.61
CA SER A 64 7.91 6.14 0.50
C SER A 64 7.95 5.28 -0.77
N LEU A 65 6.78 4.89 -1.29
CA LEU A 65 6.66 4.15 -2.54
C LEU A 65 6.96 5.06 -3.74
N ALA A 66 6.48 6.29 -3.73
CA ALA A 66 6.78 7.29 -4.75
C ALA A 66 8.28 7.62 -4.78
N ASP A 67 8.90 7.84 -3.63
CA ASP A 67 10.35 8.06 -3.51
C ASP A 67 11.16 6.87 -4.04
N GLY A 68 10.68 5.64 -3.80
CA GLY A 68 11.27 4.42 -4.36
C GLY A 68 11.18 4.39 -5.89
N ALA A 69 10.02 4.75 -6.45
CA ALA A 69 9.82 4.82 -7.89
C ALA A 69 10.71 5.88 -8.56
N GLN A 70 10.88 7.05 -7.93
CA GLN A 70 11.79 8.09 -8.42
C GLN A 70 13.24 7.62 -8.42
N ARG A 71 13.71 6.96 -7.36
CA ARG A 71 15.06 6.38 -7.34
C ARG A 71 15.29 5.34 -8.43
N MET A 72 14.28 4.53 -8.74
CA MET A 72 14.36 3.56 -9.84
C MET A 72 14.46 4.27 -11.20
N ALA A 73 13.70 5.34 -11.42
CA ALA A 73 13.81 6.15 -12.63
C ALA A 73 15.19 6.80 -12.76
N ASP A 74 15.70 7.40 -11.69
CA ASP A 74 17.04 8.03 -11.69
C ASP A 74 18.16 7.02 -11.94
N ALA A 75 18.06 5.81 -11.36
CA ALA A 75 19.03 4.75 -11.61
C ALA A 75 19.06 4.36 -13.09
N ARG A 76 17.88 4.23 -13.71
CA ARG A 76 17.75 3.95 -15.15
C ARG A 76 18.31 5.06 -16.02
N GLU A 77 18.11 6.32 -15.63
CA GLU A 77 18.65 7.45 -16.39
C GLU A 77 20.18 7.51 -16.31
N ARG A 78 20.76 7.18 -15.16
CA ARG A 78 22.22 7.07 -14.99
C ARG A 78 22.81 5.92 -15.80
N GLU A 79 22.16 4.76 -15.82
CA GLU A 79 22.55 3.64 -16.70
C GLU A 79 22.55 4.08 -18.17
N ALA A 80 21.48 4.73 -18.63
CA ALA A 80 21.35 5.20 -20.00
C ALA A 80 22.36 6.30 -20.38
N ARG A 81 22.69 7.22 -19.47
CA ARG A 81 23.72 8.26 -19.69
C ARG A 81 25.14 7.71 -19.61
N GLY A 82 25.43 6.84 -18.64
CA GLY A 82 26.76 6.26 -18.43
C GLY A 82 27.26 5.42 -19.62
N ASP A 83 26.36 4.69 -20.28
CA ASP A 83 26.69 3.95 -21.51
C ASP A 83 26.94 4.88 -22.72
N GLY A 84 26.38 6.09 -22.71
CA GLY A 84 26.61 7.11 -23.72
C GLY A 84 27.92 7.87 -23.51
N GLU A 85 28.19 8.33 -22.29
CA GLU A 85 29.38 9.15 -21.95
C GLU A 85 30.68 8.34 -21.95
N ALA A 86 30.66 7.08 -21.50
CA ALA A 86 31.83 6.20 -21.55
C ALA A 86 32.33 5.93 -22.98
N ARG A 87 31.47 6.13 -23.99
CA ARG A 87 31.84 6.01 -25.41
C ARG A 87 32.52 7.26 -25.97
N PHE A 88 32.22 8.45 -25.42
CA PHE A 88 32.73 9.72 -25.93
C PHE A 88 33.93 10.28 -25.15
N ASP A 89 34.16 9.83 -23.91
CA ASP A 89 35.27 10.29 -23.06
C ASP A 89 36.49 9.35 -23.05
N ARG A 90 36.72 8.58 -24.13
CA ARG A 90 37.98 7.87 -24.31
C ARG A 90 39.01 8.88 -24.85
N PRO A 91 39.99 9.34 -24.06
CA PRO A 91 41.10 10.09 -24.61
C PRO A 91 41.83 9.09 -25.52
N VAL A 92 41.83 9.36 -26.82
CA VAL A 92 42.62 8.57 -27.76
C VAL A 92 44.08 8.86 -27.42
N ASP A 93 44.72 7.95 -26.68
CA ASP A 93 46.15 7.94 -26.39
C ASP A 93 46.93 8.06 -27.71
N ARG A 94 47.28 9.29 -28.09
CA ARG A 94 48.12 9.59 -29.26
C ARG A 94 49.61 9.61 -28.90
N ASP A 95 49.97 9.39 -27.63
CA ASP A 95 51.35 9.57 -27.15
C ASP A 95 52.16 8.27 -27.04
N ALA A 96 51.58 7.11 -27.31
CA ALA A 96 52.29 5.83 -27.24
C ALA A 96 53.24 5.56 -28.43
N ALA A 97 53.25 6.42 -29.46
CA ALA A 97 54.08 6.24 -30.66
C ALA A 97 55.48 6.86 -30.55
N GLU A 98 55.70 7.89 -29.74
CA GLU A 98 56.98 8.62 -29.71
C GLU A 98 58.03 8.01 -28.75
N THR A 99 57.63 7.18 -27.78
CA THR A 99 58.58 6.69 -26.76
C THR A 99 59.45 5.52 -27.24
N ARG A 100 59.12 4.89 -28.38
CA ARG A 100 59.84 3.71 -28.88
C ARG A 100 61.10 4.06 -29.68
N GLU A 101 61.21 5.26 -30.25
CA GLU A 101 62.39 5.67 -31.03
C GLU A 101 63.54 6.17 -30.16
N ARG A 102 63.28 6.72 -28.96
CA ARG A 102 64.35 7.33 -28.12
C ARG A 102 65.20 6.34 -27.31
N SER A 103 64.84 5.05 -27.29
CA SER A 103 65.54 4.03 -26.48
C SER A 103 66.72 3.38 -27.21
N GLY A 104 66.94 3.66 -28.50
CA GLY A 104 68.01 3.04 -29.30
C GLY A 104 69.39 3.71 -29.21
N GLU A 105 69.48 4.97 -28.79
CA GLU A 105 70.71 5.77 -28.97
C GLU A 105 71.64 5.90 -27.76
N ARG A 106 71.28 5.36 -26.57
CA ARG A 106 72.09 5.57 -25.34
C ARG A 106 72.95 4.39 -24.88
N ALA A 107 73.00 3.29 -25.63
CA ALA A 107 73.64 2.06 -25.14
C ALA A 107 75.15 1.93 -25.44
N THR A 108 75.81 2.89 -26.10
CA THR A 108 77.20 2.71 -26.59
C THR A 108 78.27 3.52 -25.86
N GLU A 109 77.98 4.15 -24.72
CA GLU A 109 78.96 5.04 -24.06
C GLU A 109 79.14 4.72 -22.57
N ARG A 110 79.68 3.53 -22.23
CA ARG A 110 80.32 3.29 -20.92
C ARG A 110 81.18 2.03 -20.87
N GLU A 111 82.33 2.07 -21.53
CA GLU A 111 83.44 1.17 -21.19
C GLU A 111 84.77 1.87 -21.48
N ARG A 112 85.27 2.63 -20.49
CA ARG A 112 86.67 3.04 -20.33
C ARG A 112 86.93 3.45 -18.89
#